data_AF-A0A352BEL8-F1
#
_entry.id   AF-A0A352BEL8-F1
#
_cell.length_a   1.000
_cell.length_b   1.000
_cell.length_c   1.000
_cell.angle_alpha   90.00
_cell.angle_beta   90.00
_cell.angle_gamma   90.00
#
_symmetry.space_group_name_H-M   'P 1'
#
loop_
_entity.id
_entity.type
_entity.pdbx_description
1 polymer ?
#
loop_
_entity_poly.entity_id
_entity_poly.type
_entity_poly.pdbx_seq_one_letter_code
_entity_poly.pdbx_strand_id
1 'polypeptide(L)'
;MDTLGKLFGSQARVKILRLFLLNPQDAYDVPMVAEKSKTPLGEARRELTLLKAAGVITNKSFTKEIPSKKKNAKPTKKRVQGFQLKTTFPLLSSLKGLIVSETPLNRDEIVRRFKDVGKIKFLAISGIFIDEPEARVDVLIVGDDLKKRSIENVLRT
;
A
#
# COMPACT_ATOMS: atom_id res chain seq x y z
N MET A 1 8.86 15.08 -7.12
CA MET A 1 9.06 13.62 -6.93
C MET A 1 9.43 13.38 -5.48
N ASP A 2 8.68 12.52 -4.79
CA ASP A 2 9.07 11.97 -3.49
C ASP A 2 10.46 11.31 -3.55
N THR A 3 11.13 11.22 -2.41
CA THR A 3 12.50 10.73 -2.24
C THR A 3 12.71 9.36 -2.89
N LEU A 4 11.82 8.38 -2.71
CA LEU A 4 11.93 7.08 -3.37
C LEU A 4 11.88 7.17 -4.88
N GLY A 5 11.06 8.05 -5.47
CA GLY A 5 11.03 8.15 -6.93
C GLY A 5 12.34 8.69 -7.49
N LYS A 6 13.07 9.51 -6.72
CA LYS A 6 14.43 9.93 -7.08
C LYS A 6 15.42 8.77 -6.94
N LEU A 7 15.38 8.02 -5.83
CA LEU A 7 16.27 6.88 -5.58
C LEU A 7 16.08 5.73 -6.58
N PHE A 8 14.83 5.41 -6.90
CA PHE A 8 14.47 4.34 -7.83
C PHE A 8 14.38 4.82 -9.29
N GLY A 9 14.64 6.11 -9.56
CA GLY A 9 14.65 6.69 -10.90
C GLY A 9 13.29 6.78 -11.60
N SER A 10 12.19 6.46 -10.90
CA SER A 10 10.83 6.52 -11.44
C SER A 10 9.79 6.52 -10.33
N GLN A 11 8.92 7.53 -10.33
CA GLN A 11 7.76 7.58 -9.44
C GLN A 11 6.74 6.47 -9.76
N ALA A 12 6.55 6.15 -11.04
CA ALA A 12 5.67 5.06 -11.45
C ALA A 12 6.16 3.72 -10.89
N ARG A 13 7.48 3.48 -10.89
CA ARG A 13 8.07 2.25 -10.33
C ARG A 13 7.72 2.06 -8.86
N VAL A 14 7.85 3.11 -8.05
CA VAL A 14 7.55 3.05 -6.61
C VAL A 14 6.06 2.75 -6.38
N LYS A 15 5.16 3.42 -7.11
CA LYS A 15 3.71 3.17 -6.98
C LYS A 15 3.32 1.75 -7.39
N ILE A 16 3.90 1.24 -8.46
CA ILE A 16 3.64 -0.13 -8.95
C ILE A 16 4.22 -1.16 -7.96
N LEU A 17 5.43 -0.96 -7.46
CA LEU A 17 6.01 -1.80 -6.41
C LEU A 17 5.11 -1.83 -5.17
N ARG A 18 4.66 -0.67 -4.70
CA ARG A 18 3.74 -0.56 -3.56
C ARG A 18 2.45 -1.36 -3.78
N LEU A 19 1.85 -1.30 -4.98
CA LEU A 19 0.68 -2.12 -5.32
C LEU A 19 0.93 -3.62 -5.13
N PHE A 20 2.02 -4.15 -5.67
CA PHE A 20 2.33 -5.59 -5.56
C PHE A 20 2.74 -6.00 -4.14
N LEU A 21 3.52 -5.17 -3.44
CA LEU A 21 4.00 -5.45 -2.08
C LEU A 21 2.86 -5.47 -1.05
N LEU A 22 1.85 -4.62 -1.24
CA LEU A 22 0.64 -4.60 -0.39
C LEU A 22 -0.34 -5.73 -0.74
N ASN A 23 -0.29 -6.27 -1.95
CA ASN A 23 -1.25 -7.26 -2.45
C ASN A 23 -0.52 -8.49 -3.05
N PRO A 24 0.21 -9.27 -2.23
CA PRO A 24 1.11 -10.33 -2.70
C PRO A 24 0.37 -11.49 -3.41
N GLN A 25 -0.89 -11.74 -3.06
CA GLN A 25 -1.68 -12.84 -3.62
C GLN A 25 -2.47 -12.46 -4.89
N ASP A 26 -2.53 -11.16 -5.21
CA ASP A 26 -3.31 -10.68 -6.34
C ASP A 26 -2.51 -10.66 -7.63
N ALA A 27 -3.21 -10.89 -8.74
CA ALA A 27 -2.67 -10.77 -10.09
C ALA A 27 -3.31 -9.60 -10.83
N TYR A 28 -2.49 -8.86 -11.58
CA TYR A 28 -2.89 -7.65 -12.28
C TYR A 28 -2.44 -7.69 -13.74
N ASP A 29 -3.34 -7.35 -14.67
CA ASP A 29 -2.96 -7.05 -16.04
C ASP A 29 -2.44 -5.60 -16.15
N VAL A 30 -1.77 -5.27 -17.26
CA VAL A 30 -1.17 -3.93 -17.44
C VAL A 30 -2.19 -2.80 -17.24
N PRO A 31 -3.42 -2.85 -17.81
CA PRO A 31 -4.43 -1.83 -17.55
C PRO A 31 -4.81 -1.70 -16.08
N MET A 32 -5.00 -2.80 -15.36
CA MET A 32 -5.32 -2.79 -13.93
C MET A 32 -4.19 -2.18 -13.10
N VAL A 33 -2.92 -2.48 -13.45
CA VAL A 33 -1.78 -1.85 -12.80
C VAL A 33 -1.85 -0.35 -13.02
N ALA A 34 -1.93 0.12 -14.28
CA ALA A 34 -1.97 1.54 -14.60
C ALA A 34 -3.09 2.30 -13.86
N GLU A 35 -4.29 1.71 -13.78
CA GLU A 35 -5.43 2.26 -13.06
C GLU A 35 -5.17 2.32 -11.54
N LYS A 36 -4.78 1.19 -10.92
CA LYS A 36 -4.60 1.09 -9.47
C LYS A 36 -3.39 1.86 -8.95
N SER A 37 -2.29 1.92 -9.71
CA SER A 37 -1.13 2.73 -9.35
C SER A 37 -1.25 4.19 -9.79
N LYS A 38 -2.33 4.58 -10.47
CA LYS A 38 -2.53 5.94 -11.02
C LYS A 38 -1.31 6.41 -11.84
N THR A 39 -0.88 5.55 -12.76
CA THR A 39 0.28 5.79 -13.64
C THR A 39 -0.12 5.63 -15.10
N PRO A 40 0.45 6.40 -16.03
CA PRO A 40 0.17 6.25 -17.45
C PRO A 40 0.46 4.83 -17.95
N LEU A 41 -0.36 4.33 -18.89
CA LEU A 41 -0.27 2.94 -19.38
C LEU A 41 1.11 2.62 -20.00
N GLY A 42 1.72 3.59 -20.71
CA GLY A 42 3.04 3.43 -21.30
C GLY A 42 4.14 3.26 -20.25
N GLU A 43 4.11 4.09 -19.20
CA GLU A 43 5.03 3.97 -18.07
C GLU A 43 4.82 2.65 -17.31
N ALA A 44 3.57 2.26 -17.06
CA ALA A 44 3.25 0.99 -16.41
C ALA A 44 3.84 -0.20 -17.17
N ARG A 45 3.72 -0.24 -18.51
CA ARG A 45 4.35 -1.29 -19.34
C ARG A 45 5.86 -1.33 -19.19
N ARG A 46 6.51 -0.17 -19.23
CA ARG A 46 7.96 -0.05 -19.14
C ARG A 46 8.44 -0.55 -17.77
N GLU A 47 7.83 -0.06 -16.69
CA GLU A 47 8.23 -0.44 -15.33
C GLU A 47 7.90 -1.92 -15.04
N LEU A 48 6.77 -2.46 -15.50
CA LEU A 48 6.47 -3.90 -15.34
C LEU A 48 7.50 -4.80 -16.03
N THR A 49 7.98 -4.40 -17.22
CA THR A 49 9.06 -5.13 -17.91
C THR A 49 10.33 -5.15 -17.08
N LEU A 50 10.72 -4.01 -16.50
CA LEU A 50 11.90 -3.90 -15.64
C LEU A 50 11.75 -4.70 -14.35
N LEU A 51 10.60 -4.60 -13.67
CA LEU A 51 10.33 -5.35 -12.43
C LEU A 51 10.32 -6.86 -12.65
N LYS A 52 9.82 -7.30 -13.81
CA LYS A 52 9.88 -8.71 -14.21
C LYS A 52 11.31 -9.15 -14.48
N ALA A 53 12.10 -8.34 -15.20
CA ALA A 53 13.51 -8.63 -15.45
C ALA A 53 14.33 -8.70 -14.15
N ALA A 54 14.02 -7.83 -13.19
CA ALA A 54 14.60 -7.86 -11.84
C ALA A 54 14.12 -9.05 -10.98
N GLY A 55 13.14 -9.82 -11.45
CA GLY A 55 12.62 -11.00 -10.74
C GLY A 55 11.68 -10.69 -9.58
N VAL A 56 11.25 -9.44 -9.40
CA VAL A 56 10.33 -9.02 -8.33
C VAL A 56 8.91 -9.52 -8.59
N ILE A 57 8.51 -9.60 -9.86
CA ILE A 57 7.19 -10.08 -10.29
C ILE A 57 7.32 -11.22 -11.30
N THR A 58 6.30 -12.07 -11.39
CA THR A 58 6.22 -13.20 -12.32
C THR A 58 4.94 -13.15 -13.13
N ASN A 59 4.92 -13.85 -14.27
CA ASN A 59 3.71 -14.01 -15.07
C ASN A 59 2.69 -14.87 -14.32
N LYS A 60 1.43 -14.42 -14.25
CA LYS A 60 0.31 -15.19 -13.70
C LYS A 60 -0.91 -15.04 -14.60
N SER A 61 -1.53 -16.16 -14.95
CA SER A 61 -2.83 -16.13 -15.62
C SER A 61 -3.95 -16.13 -14.59
N PHE A 62 -4.93 -15.23 -14.75
CA PHE A 62 -6.11 -15.16 -13.89
C PHE A 62 -7.37 -14.87 -14.72
N THR A 63 -8.54 -15.10 -14.13
CA THR A 63 -9.82 -14.86 -14.79
C THR A 63 -10.30 -13.46 -14.45
N LYS A 64 -10.59 -12.66 -15.47
CA LYS A 64 -11.13 -11.31 -15.34
C LYS A 64 -12.50 -11.24 -16.00
N GLU A 65 -13.45 -10.59 -15.34
CA GLU A 65 -14.73 -10.25 -15.93
C GLU A 65 -14.56 -9.01 -16.81
N ILE A 66 -14.82 -9.16 -18.11
CA ILE A 66 -14.74 -8.07 -19.07
C ILE A 66 -16.16 -7.56 -19.32
N PRO A 67 -16.44 -6.25 -19.13
CA PRO A 67 -17.73 -5.68 -19.47
C PRO A 67 -17.96 -5.86 -20.97
N SER A 68 -19.12 -6.41 -21.33
CA SER A 68 -19.47 -6.64 -22.73
C SER A 68 -19.73 -5.30 -23.42
N LYS A 69 -19.26 -5.14 -24.66
CA LYS A 69 -19.48 -3.92 -25.48
C LYS A 69 -20.95 -3.70 -25.85
N LYS A 70 -21.84 -4.68 -25.62
CA LYS A 70 -23.28 -4.56 -25.86
C LYS A 70 -24.01 -4.08 -24.60
N LYS A 71 -24.88 -3.08 -24.76
CA LYS A 71 -25.59 -2.33 -23.71
C LYS A 71 -26.50 -3.16 -22.77
N ASN A 72 -26.58 -4.50 -22.92
CA ASN A 72 -27.41 -5.42 -22.14
C ASN A 72 -26.83 -6.86 -22.04
N ALA A 73 -25.51 -7.05 -22.20
CA ALA A 73 -24.91 -8.38 -22.17
C ALA A 73 -24.18 -8.66 -20.85
N LYS A 74 -24.37 -9.87 -20.30
CA LYS A 74 -23.70 -10.34 -19.09
C LYS A 74 -22.16 -10.25 -19.24
N PRO A 75 -21.42 -9.87 -18.19
CA PRO A 75 -19.96 -9.82 -18.23
C PRO A 75 -19.41 -11.21 -18.58
N THR A 76 -18.41 -11.23 -19.47
CA THR A 76 -17.79 -12.48 -19.90
C THR A 76 -16.50 -12.72 -19.12
N LYS A 77 -16.37 -13.92 -18.54
CA LYS A 77 -15.15 -14.34 -17.85
C LYS A 77 -14.10 -14.73 -18.88
N LYS A 78 -13.01 -13.98 -18.96
CA LYS A 78 -11.89 -14.27 -19.86
C LYS A 78 -10.63 -14.52 -19.06
N ARG A 79 -9.85 -15.52 -19.46
CA ARG A 79 -8.50 -15.75 -18.94
C ARG A 79 -7.57 -14.69 -19.52
N VAL A 80 -6.89 -13.95 -18.65
CA VAL A 80 -5.95 -12.89 -19.00
C VAL A 80 -4.58 -13.22 -18.43
N GLN A 81 -3.52 -12.90 -19.17
CA GLN A 81 -2.16 -12.91 -18.63
C GLN A 81 -1.87 -11.58 -17.94
N GLY A 82 -1.34 -11.65 -16.73
CA GLY A 82 -0.84 -10.51 -16.01
C GLY A 82 0.37 -10.88 -15.18
N PHE A 83 0.57 -10.12 -14.11
CA PHE A 83 1.71 -10.22 -13.24
C PHE A 83 1.27 -10.39 -11.80
N GLN A 84 2.07 -11.11 -11.02
CA GLN A 84 1.90 -11.29 -9.58
C GLN A 84 3.26 -11.13 -8.90
N LEU A 85 3.27 -10.65 -7.65
CA LEU A 85 4.47 -10.58 -6.84
C LEU A 85 5.13 -11.96 -6.70
N LYS A 86 6.46 -12.02 -6.84
CA LYS A 86 7.23 -13.22 -6.53
C LYS A 86 7.50 -13.26 -5.03
N THR A 87 6.69 -14.02 -4.28
CA THR A 87 6.84 -14.15 -2.82
C THR A 87 8.18 -14.76 -2.39
N THR A 88 8.87 -15.45 -3.30
CA THR A 88 10.20 -16.03 -3.10
C THR A 88 11.36 -15.11 -3.53
N PHE A 89 11.09 -13.81 -3.74
CA PHE A 89 12.14 -12.85 -4.07
C PHE A 89 13.06 -12.59 -2.86
N PRO A 90 14.40 -12.73 -2.99
CA PRO A 90 15.31 -12.68 -1.84
C PRO A 90 15.27 -11.38 -1.02
N LEU A 91 15.06 -10.23 -1.67
CA LEU A 91 15.04 -8.92 -1.02
C LEU A 91 13.62 -8.45 -0.71
N LEU A 92 12.63 -9.35 -0.66
CA LEU A 92 11.22 -8.97 -0.55
C LEU A 92 10.91 -8.24 0.76
N SER A 93 11.41 -8.73 1.89
CA SER A 93 11.21 -8.11 3.20
C SER A 93 11.81 -6.71 3.26
N SER A 94 13.07 -6.55 2.83
CA SER A 94 13.76 -5.26 2.79
C SER A 94 13.07 -4.27 1.85
N LEU A 95 12.63 -4.73 0.66
CA LEU A 95 11.92 -3.90 -0.30
C LEU A 95 10.54 -3.49 0.22
N LYS A 96 9.82 -4.40 0.89
CA LYS A 96 8.55 -4.12 1.55
C LYS A 96 8.75 -3.07 2.64
N GLY A 97 9.72 -3.25 3.52
CA GLY A 97 10.09 -2.27 4.54
C GLY A 97 10.29 -0.90 3.89
N LEU A 98 11.26 -0.78 2.98
CA LEU A 98 11.60 0.50 2.36
C LEU A 98 10.45 1.21 1.65
N ILE A 99 9.56 0.48 0.95
CA ILE A 99 8.51 1.09 0.11
C ILE A 99 7.17 1.26 0.86
N VAL A 100 6.88 0.37 1.81
CA VAL A 100 5.62 0.33 2.57
C VAL A 100 5.76 1.06 3.91
N SER A 101 6.91 0.98 4.59
CA SER A 101 7.16 1.75 5.83
C SER A 101 7.27 3.25 5.59
N GLU A 102 7.26 3.69 4.32
CA GLU A 102 7.14 5.08 3.90
C GLU A 102 5.71 5.65 3.95
N THR A 103 4.77 4.99 4.63
CA THR A 103 3.82 5.77 5.42
C THR A 103 4.47 6.01 6.78
N PRO A 104 5.19 7.13 7.00
CA PRO A 104 5.22 7.68 8.34
C PRO A 104 3.77 7.73 8.76
N LEU A 105 3.44 7.13 9.91
CA LEU A 105 2.41 7.67 10.79
C LEU A 105 2.51 9.18 10.68
N ASN A 106 1.64 9.79 9.87
CA ASN A 106 1.84 11.16 9.48
C ASN A 106 1.67 11.94 10.77
N ARG A 107 2.77 12.51 11.27
CA ARG A 107 2.82 13.09 12.61
C ARG A 107 1.74 14.15 12.75
N ASP A 108 1.49 14.90 11.68
CA ASP A 108 0.44 15.90 11.59
C ASP A 108 -0.96 15.27 11.61
N GLU A 109 -1.14 14.10 10.98
CA GLU A 109 -2.41 13.37 11.00
C GLU A 109 -2.70 12.80 12.39
N ILE A 110 -1.70 12.23 13.07
CA ILE A 110 -1.82 11.81 14.47
C ILE A 110 -2.21 13.00 15.33
N VAL A 111 -1.45 14.09 15.26
CA VAL A 111 -1.74 15.30 16.05
C VAL A 111 -3.14 15.81 15.76
N ARG A 112 -3.58 15.78 14.50
CA ARG A 112 -4.92 16.20 14.10
C ARG A 112 -6.02 15.28 14.64
N ARG A 113 -5.84 13.96 14.60
CA ARG A 113 -6.80 12.99 15.15
C ARG A 113 -6.92 13.09 16.66
N PHE A 114 -5.80 13.31 17.35
CA PHE A 114 -5.74 13.39 18.81
C PHE A 114 -5.99 14.81 19.37
N LYS A 115 -6.22 15.81 18.53
CA LYS A 115 -6.41 17.21 18.94
C LYS A 115 -7.58 17.42 19.90
N ASP A 116 -8.68 16.70 19.69
CA ASP A 116 -9.95 16.91 20.41
C ASP A 116 -10.16 15.95 21.60
N VAL A 117 -9.17 15.10 21.90
CA VAL A 117 -9.29 14.09 22.96
C VAL A 117 -8.97 14.62 24.36
N GLY A 118 -8.41 15.83 24.48
CA GLY A 118 -8.04 16.45 25.77
C GLY A 118 -6.76 17.28 25.66
N LYS A 119 -6.16 17.64 26.79
CA LYS A 119 -4.87 18.35 26.84
C LYS A 119 -3.73 17.33 26.90
N ILE A 120 -3.25 16.90 25.74
CA ILE A 120 -2.14 15.95 25.67
C ILE A 120 -0.83 16.63 26.05
N LYS A 121 -0.14 16.09 27.06
CA LYS A 121 1.22 16.46 27.45
C LYS A 121 2.27 15.56 26.78
N PHE A 122 1.93 14.30 26.54
CA PHE A 122 2.79 13.32 25.88
C PHE A 122 1.96 12.26 25.16
N LEU A 123 2.40 11.88 23.96
CA LEU A 123 1.83 10.80 23.16
C LEU A 123 2.97 9.97 22.58
N ALA A 124 3.04 8.69 22.94
CA ALA A 124 3.90 7.71 22.31
C ALA A 124 3.06 6.68 21.57
N ILE A 125 3.52 6.32 20.38
CA ILE A 125 2.91 5.32 19.51
C ILE A 125 3.93 4.21 19.30
N SER A 126 3.48 2.98 19.42
CA SER A 126 4.27 1.76 19.34
C SER A 126 3.42 0.62 18.78
N GLY A 127 4.00 -0.58 18.71
CA GLY A 127 3.25 -1.79 18.35
C GLY A 127 2.72 -1.79 16.94
N ILE A 128 1.44 -2.14 16.77
CA ILE A 128 0.80 -2.33 15.46
C ILE A 128 0.90 -1.09 14.56
N PHE A 129 0.99 0.10 15.14
CA PHE A 129 1.06 1.36 14.39
C PHE A 129 2.43 1.61 13.76
N ILE A 130 3.49 0.96 14.25
CA ILE A 130 4.86 1.01 13.69
C ILE A 130 5.31 -0.35 13.13
N ASP A 131 4.38 -1.24 12.81
CA ASP A 131 4.62 -2.59 12.27
C ASP A 131 5.44 -3.49 13.23
N GLU A 132 5.28 -3.29 14.54
CA GLU A 132 5.87 -4.13 15.59
C GLU A 132 4.76 -4.92 16.33
N PRO A 133 4.14 -5.93 15.72
CA PRO A 133 2.98 -6.63 16.30
C PRO A 133 3.26 -7.34 17.64
N GLU A 134 4.53 -7.57 17.97
CA GLU A 134 4.97 -8.20 19.23
C GLU A 134 5.09 -7.21 20.40
N ALA A 135 4.92 -5.90 20.17
CA ALA A 135 4.99 -4.93 21.26
C ALA A 135 3.79 -5.09 22.21
N ARG A 136 4.06 -5.01 23.52
CA ARG A 136 3.02 -5.16 24.56
C ARG A 136 2.06 -3.97 24.68
N VAL A 137 2.43 -2.85 24.06
CA VAL A 137 1.69 -1.58 24.15
C VAL A 137 1.69 -0.96 22.76
N ASP A 138 0.53 -0.51 22.30
CA ASP A 138 0.40 0.18 21.01
C ASP A 138 0.41 1.72 21.17
N VAL A 139 -0.11 2.25 22.27
CA VAL A 139 -0.19 3.70 22.51
C VAL A 139 -0.08 4.02 24.01
N LEU A 140 0.71 5.04 24.35
CA LEU A 140 0.76 5.66 25.68
C LEU A 140 0.40 7.14 25.58
N ILE A 141 -0.61 7.57 26.35
CA ILE A 141 -1.09 8.96 26.38
C ILE A 141 -0.98 9.50 27.79
N VAL A 142 -0.34 10.66 27.95
CA VAL A 142 -0.31 11.42 29.21
C VAL A 142 -0.88 12.80 28.93
N GLY A 143 -1.80 13.26 29.77
CA GLY A 143 -2.46 14.53 29.59
C GLY A 143 -3.51 14.80 30.65
N ASP A 144 -4.08 15.99 30.59
CA ASP A 144 -5.16 16.42 31.48
C ASP A 144 -6.49 16.42 30.71
N ASP A 145 -7.61 16.30 31.43
CA ASP A 145 -8.97 16.34 30.87
C ASP A 145 -9.18 15.34 29.70
N LEU A 146 -8.51 14.18 29.78
CA LEU A 146 -8.55 13.15 28.73
C LEU A 146 -9.93 12.51 28.62
N LYS A 147 -10.54 12.62 27.45
CA LYS A 147 -11.87 12.08 27.14
C LYS A 147 -11.74 10.65 26.63
N LYS A 148 -11.90 9.68 27.52
CA LYS A 148 -11.80 8.24 27.19
C LYS A 148 -12.57 7.84 25.92
N ARG A 149 -13.82 8.30 25.78
CA ARG A 149 -14.67 7.99 24.61
C ARG A 149 -14.09 8.54 23.29
N SER A 150 -13.51 9.73 23.31
CA SER A 150 -12.88 10.31 22.13
C SER A 150 -11.60 9.56 21.75
N ILE A 151 -10.80 9.15 22.75
CA ILE A 151 -9.59 8.33 22.53
C ILE A 151 -9.95 7.00 21.90
N GLU A 152 -10.95 6.29 22.44
CA GLU A 152 -11.40 5.01 21.89
C GLU A 152 -11.89 5.13 20.44
N ASN A 153 -12.60 6.21 20.09
CA ASN A 153 -13.03 6.45 18.73
C ASN A 153 -11.84 6.66 17.78
N VAL A 154 -10.84 7.44 18.20
CA VAL A 154 -9.63 7.68 17.40
C VAL A 154 -8.85 6.39 17.16
N LEU A 155 -8.79 5.49 18.14
CA LEU A 155 -8.07 4.21 18.03
C LEU A 155 -8.81 3.13 17.22
N ARG A 156 -10.14 3.23 17.08
CA ARG A 156 -10.97 2.27 16.31
C ARG A 156 -11.01 2.55 14.80
N THR A 157 -10.51 3.71 14.36
CA THR A 157 -10.67 4.21 12.98
C THR A 157 -9.40 4.10 12.16
#